data_AF-A0A356TTL0-F1
#
_entry.id   AF-A0A356TTL0-F1
#
_cell.length_a   1.000
_cell.length_b   1.000
_cell.length_c   1.000
_cell.angle_alpha   90.00
_cell.angle_beta   90.00
_cell.angle_gamma   90.00
#
_symmetry.space_group_name_H-M   'P 1'
#
loop_
_entity.id
_entity.type
_entity.pdbx_description
1 polymer ?
#
loop_
_entity_poly.entity_id
_entity_poly.type
_entity_poly.pdbx_seq_one_letter_code
_entity_poly.pdbx_strand_id
1 'polypeptide(L)'
;MRDGFARLFAQLEELVGEPEPPARLHGDLWGGNCFTDDAGAPVLIDPAVYGGHREMDLAMMRLFGGFSPTVFAAYEEASPLSPGADTRVPLYQLYPLMVHVNLFGGGYVSSVERALAALV
;
A
#
# COMPACT_ATOMS: atom_id res chain seq x y z
N MET A 1 -17.42 12.09 -1.04
CA MET A 1 -16.86 10.75 -0.76
C MET A 1 -17.74 9.59 -1.28
N ARG A 2 -19.04 9.49 -0.94
CA ARG A 2 -19.94 8.40 -1.39
C ARG A 2 -19.92 8.17 -2.91
N ASP A 3 -20.13 9.22 -3.70
CA ASP A 3 -20.17 9.11 -5.16
C ASP A 3 -18.81 8.75 -5.76
N GLY A 4 -17.72 9.16 -5.11
CA GLY A 4 -16.37 8.76 -5.50
C GLY A 4 -16.17 7.25 -5.33
N PHE A 5 -16.57 6.67 -4.20
CA PHE A 5 -16.51 5.22 -4.02
C PHE A 5 -17.41 4.47 -5.00
N ALA A 6 -18.58 5.01 -5.34
CA ALA A 6 -19.43 4.43 -6.37
C ALA A 6 -18.73 4.37 -7.74
N ARG A 7 -18.03 5.45 -8.14
CA ARG A 7 -17.21 5.45 -9.37
C ARG A 7 -16.04 4.48 -9.26
N LEU A 8 -15.34 4.46 -8.11
CA LEU A 8 -14.22 3.55 -7.88
C LEU A 8 -14.64 2.10 -8.06
N PHE A 9 -15.75 1.69 -7.44
CA PHE A 9 -16.25 0.32 -7.54
C PHE A 9 -16.68 -0.04 -8.97
N ALA A 10 -17.20 0.92 -9.74
CA ALA A 10 -17.54 0.70 -11.14
C ALA A 10 -16.30 0.50 -12.04
N GLN A 11 -15.12 0.95 -11.61
CA GLN A 11 -13.86 0.89 -12.37
C GLN A 11 -12.81 -0.03 -11.73
N LEU A 12 -13.16 -0.72 -10.63
CA LEU A 12 -12.18 -1.39 -9.78
C LEU A 12 -11.40 -2.49 -10.53
N GLU A 13 -12.09 -3.28 -11.37
CA GLU A 13 -11.45 -4.36 -12.13
C GLU A 13 -10.39 -3.81 -13.11
N GLU A 14 -10.68 -2.68 -13.76
CA GLU A 14 -9.74 -2.00 -14.66
C GLU A 14 -8.57 -1.39 -13.89
N LEU A 15 -8.85 -0.76 -12.74
CA LEU A 15 -7.84 -0.08 -11.92
C LEU A 15 -6.87 -1.06 -11.25
N VAL A 16 -7.35 -2.25 -10.83
CA VAL A 16 -6.48 -3.30 -10.26
C VAL A 16 -5.53 -3.87 -11.33
N GLY A 17 -5.96 -3.92 -12.59
CA GLY A 17 -5.17 -4.42 -13.70
C GLY A 17 -5.16 -5.95 -13.78
N GLU A 18 -4.21 -6.48 -14.55
CA GLU A 18 -4.09 -7.92 -14.78
C GLU A 18 -3.81 -8.70 -13.49
N PRO A 19 -4.39 -9.91 -13.33
CA PRO A 19 -4.21 -10.70 -12.13
C PRO A 19 -2.76 -11.20 -11.99
N GLU A 20 -2.23 -11.12 -10.78
CA GLU A 20 -0.96 -11.77 -10.37
C GLU A 20 -1.21 -12.80 -9.25
N PRO A 21 -0.33 -13.82 -9.09
CA PRO A 21 -0.44 -14.76 -7.99
C PRO A 21 -0.35 -14.05 -6.63
N PRO A 22 -1.10 -14.51 -5.61
CA PRO A 22 -1.07 -13.88 -4.29
C PRO A 22 0.32 -13.99 -3.65
N ALA A 23 0.84 -12.85 -3.19
CA ALA A 23 2.04 -12.77 -2.39
C ALA A 23 1.74 -12.97 -0.89
N ARG A 24 2.77 -13.31 -0.12
CA ARG A 24 2.70 -13.32 1.34
C ARG A 24 2.97 -11.91 1.83
N LEU A 25 1.95 -11.27 2.38
CA LEU A 25 2.04 -9.89 2.83
C LEU A 25 2.35 -9.83 4.32
N HIS A 26 3.14 -8.83 4.70
CA HIS A 26 3.26 -8.38 6.07
C HIS A 26 1.93 -7.78 6.54
N GLY A 27 1.28 -6.99 5.68
CA GLY A 27 -0.07 -6.45 5.87
C GLY A 27 -0.15 -5.17 6.70
N ASP A 28 0.93 -4.82 7.41
CA ASP A 28 1.11 -3.54 8.12
C ASP A 28 2.55 -3.01 7.97
N LEU A 29 3.10 -3.04 6.75
CA LEU A 29 4.51 -2.70 6.53
C LEU A 29 4.74 -1.20 6.35
N TRP A 30 5.17 -0.55 7.42
CA TRP A 30 5.64 0.85 7.43
C TRP A 30 6.92 1.00 8.25
N GLY A 31 7.55 2.17 8.22
CA GLY A 31 8.84 2.39 8.89
C GLY A 31 8.86 2.07 10.39
N GLY A 32 7.73 2.19 11.09
CA GLY A 32 7.62 1.83 12.51
C GLY A 32 7.69 0.32 12.77
N ASN A 33 7.47 -0.50 11.74
CA ASN A 33 7.47 -1.98 11.82
C ASN A 33 8.70 -2.60 11.15
N CYS A 34 9.71 -1.80 10.79
CA CYS A 34 10.94 -2.25 10.15
C CYS A 34 12.16 -1.77 10.95
N PHE A 35 12.94 -2.73 11.45
CA PHE A 35 14.14 -2.51 12.25
C PHE A 35 15.34 -3.19 11.61
N THR A 36 16.51 -2.99 12.21
CA THR A 36 17.73 -3.73 11.89
C THR A 36 18.25 -4.39 13.15
N ASP A 37 18.66 -5.65 13.04
CA ASP A 37 19.37 -6.33 14.14
C ASP A 37 20.81 -5.81 14.30
N ASP A 38 21.54 -6.37 15.28
CA ASP A 38 22.93 -6.01 15.56
C ASP A 38 23.89 -6.34 14.40
N ALA A 39 23.47 -7.20 13.46
CA ALA A 39 24.22 -7.54 12.24
C ALA A 39 23.84 -6.65 11.04
N GLY A 40 22.87 -5.74 11.21
CA GLY A 40 22.36 -4.88 10.15
C GLY A 40 21.34 -5.56 9.21
N ALA A 41 20.85 -6.75 9.55
CA ALA A 41 19.83 -7.44 8.78
C ALA A 41 18.43 -6.87 9.10
N PRO A 42 17.52 -6.76 8.11
CA PRO A 42 16.18 -6.22 8.33
C PRO A 42 15.35 -7.19 9.21
N VAL A 43 14.64 -6.61 10.18
CA VAL A 43 13.70 -7.31 11.07
C VAL A 43 12.34 -6.64 10.95
N LEU A 44 11.31 -7.41 10.60
CA LEU A 44 9.93 -6.94 10.50
C LEU A 44 9.12 -7.42 11.70
N ILE A 45 8.29 -6.54 12.27
CA ILE A 45 7.48 -6.82 13.47
C ILE A 45 6.01 -6.40 13.27
N ASP A 46 5.14 -6.85 14.18
CA ASP A 46 3.71 -6.51 14.22
C ASP A 46 2.95 -6.74 12.91
N PRO A 47 3.01 -7.96 12.33
CA PRO A 47 2.37 -8.22 11.06
C PRO A 47 0.85 -8.41 11.19
N ALA A 48 0.13 -8.01 10.15
CA ALA A 48 -1.27 -8.33 9.91
C ALA A 48 -1.37 -9.25 8.67
N VAL A 49 -0.74 -10.43 8.74
CA VAL A 49 -0.45 -11.28 7.57
C VAL A 49 -1.69 -11.74 6.79
N TYR A 50 -1.59 -11.72 5.46
CA TYR A 50 -2.56 -12.35 4.55
C TYR A 50 -1.95 -12.63 3.17
N GLY A 51 -2.66 -13.40 2.35
CA GLY A 51 -2.34 -13.58 0.94
C GLY A 51 -3.05 -12.53 0.10
N GLY A 52 -2.32 -11.76 -0.70
CA GLY A 52 -2.90 -10.67 -1.50
C GLY A 52 -1.94 -10.09 -2.54
N HIS A 53 -2.30 -8.94 -3.11
CA HIS A 53 -1.48 -8.25 -4.11
C HIS A 53 -0.25 -7.61 -3.45
N ARG A 54 0.97 -7.87 -3.95
CA ARG A 54 2.22 -7.41 -3.31
C ARG A 54 2.36 -5.89 -3.22
N GLU A 55 1.73 -5.18 -4.14
CA GLU A 55 1.66 -3.71 -4.14
C GLU A 55 0.98 -3.14 -2.88
N MET A 56 0.21 -3.93 -2.12
CA MET A 56 -0.38 -3.49 -0.84
C MET A 56 0.69 -3.06 0.18
N ASP A 57 1.69 -3.91 0.42
CA ASP A 57 2.78 -3.59 1.37
C ASP A 57 3.63 -2.43 0.84
N LEU A 58 3.94 -2.40 -0.46
CA LEU A 58 4.71 -1.31 -1.07
C LEU A 58 3.98 0.04 -0.98
N ALA A 59 2.65 0.03 -1.17
CA ALA A 59 1.82 1.22 -1.05
C ALA A 59 1.79 1.74 0.40
N MET A 60 1.75 0.84 1.39
CA MET A 60 1.85 1.15 2.82
C MET A 60 3.22 1.75 3.18
N MET A 61 4.30 1.15 2.68
CA MET A 61 5.67 1.67 2.84
C MET A 61 5.81 3.09 2.27
N ARG A 62 5.23 3.36 1.11
CA ARG A 62 5.21 4.70 0.48
C ARG A 62 4.34 5.70 1.26
N LEU A 63 3.25 5.24 1.87
CA LEU A 63 2.28 6.09 2.56
C LEU A 63 2.85 6.69 3.86
N PHE A 64 3.43 5.83 4.70
CA PHE A 64 3.94 6.23 6.03
C PHE A 64 5.46 6.42 6.06
N GLY A 65 6.15 6.04 4.98
CA GLY A 65 7.58 6.27 4.83
C GLY A 65 8.45 5.39 5.73
N GLY A 66 9.70 5.83 5.93
CA GLY A 66 10.72 5.09 6.66
C GLY A 66 11.62 4.21 5.78
N PHE A 67 11.45 4.25 4.46
CA PHE A 67 12.24 3.48 3.50
C PHE A 67 12.91 4.40 2.48
N SER A 68 14.17 4.10 2.16
CA SER A 68 14.91 4.85 1.14
C SER A 68 14.47 4.45 -0.28
N PRO A 69 14.68 5.32 -1.30
CA PRO A 69 14.44 4.96 -2.70
C PRO A 69 15.18 3.67 -3.14
N THR A 70 16.32 3.37 -2.52
CA THR A 70 17.10 2.14 -2.77
C THR A 70 16.32 0.87 -2.46
N VAL A 71 15.44 0.88 -1.44
CA VAL A 71 14.60 -0.29 -1.10
C VAL A 71 13.64 -0.60 -2.24
N PHE A 72 13.01 0.42 -2.81
CA PHE A 72 12.08 0.24 -3.92
C PHE A 72 12.80 -0.15 -5.22
N ALA A 73 13.98 0.41 -5.49
CA ALA A 73 14.80 0.01 -6.62
C ALA A 73 15.27 -1.45 -6.51
N ALA A 74 15.71 -1.89 -5.33
CA ALA A 74 16.12 -3.27 -5.09
C ALA A 74 14.94 -4.25 -5.20
N TYR A 75 13.74 -3.85 -4.75
CA TYR A 75 12.53 -4.64 -4.93
C TYR A 75 12.19 -4.80 -6.42
N GLU A 76 12.23 -3.71 -7.19
CA GLU A 76 11.96 -3.73 -8.63
C GLU A 76 12.98 -4.59 -9.39
N GLU A 77 14.26 -4.58 -9.00
CA GLU A 77 15.28 -5.46 -9.58
C GLU A 77 15.00 -6.95 -9.28
N ALA A 78 14.62 -7.27 -8.03
CA ALA A 78 14.40 -8.64 -7.60
C ALA A 78 13.04 -9.23 -8.05
N SER A 79 12.01 -8.39 -8.15
CA SER A 79 10.64 -8.77 -8.46
C SER A 79 9.91 -7.63 -9.19
N PRO A 80 10.18 -7.42 -10.49
CA PRO A 80 9.64 -6.29 -11.26
C PRO A 80 8.13 -6.14 -11.15
N LEU A 81 7.65 -4.91 -11.04
CA LEU A 81 6.22 -4.59 -10.94
C LEU A 81 5.54 -4.60 -12.31
N SER A 82 4.27 -4.99 -12.33
CA SER A 82 3.46 -4.94 -13.55
C SER A 82 3.29 -3.49 -14.01
N PRO A 83 3.27 -3.21 -15.33
CA PRO A 83 3.03 -1.86 -15.84
C PRO A 83 1.82 -1.19 -15.17
N GLY A 84 1.95 0.10 -14.85
CA GLY A 84 0.92 0.85 -14.12
C GLY A 84 0.97 0.73 -12.59
N ALA A 85 1.98 0.09 -11.99
CA ALA A 85 2.07 -0.02 -10.54
C ALA A 85 2.05 1.33 -9.82
N ASP A 86 2.72 2.34 -10.39
CA ASP A 86 2.73 3.69 -9.81
C ASP A 86 1.35 4.36 -9.85
N THR A 87 0.52 4.04 -10.86
CA THR A 87 -0.86 4.58 -10.93
C THR A 87 -1.80 3.85 -9.97
N ARG A 88 -1.46 2.64 -9.53
CA ARG A 88 -2.23 1.84 -8.55
C ARG A 88 -1.91 2.18 -7.10
N VAL A 89 -0.87 2.97 -6.82
CA VAL A 89 -0.51 3.33 -5.43
C VAL A 89 -1.68 3.92 -4.64
N PRO A 90 -2.44 4.93 -5.15
CA PRO A 90 -3.55 5.50 -4.38
C PRO A 90 -4.64 4.46 -4.08
N LEU A 91 -4.88 3.51 -5.00
CA LEU A 91 -5.84 2.43 -4.81
C LEU A 91 -5.45 1.56 -3.61
N TYR A 92 -4.20 1.09 -3.57
CA TYR A 92 -3.72 0.24 -2.49
C TYR A 92 -3.51 0.99 -1.16
N GLN A 93 -3.37 2.32 -1.20
CA GLN A 93 -3.35 3.16 0.02
C GLN A 93 -4.73 3.38 0.65
N LEU A 94 -5.84 3.18 -0.07
CA LEU A 94 -7.18 3.39 0.48
C LEU A 94 -7.45 2.49 1.69
N TYR A 95 -7.06 1.21 1.63
CA TYR A 95 -7.27 0.27 2.74
C TYR A 95 -6.60 0.73 4.05
N PRO A 96 -5.27 0.96 4.12
CA PRO A 96 -4.66 1.41 5.36
C PRO A 96 -5.13 2.79 5.80
N LEU A 97 -5.44 3.71 4.87
CA LEU A 97 -6.02 5.01 5.21
C LEU A 97 -7.39 4.88 5.88
N MET A 98 -8.27 4.01 5.37
CA MET A 98 -9.58 3.77 5.98
C MET A 98 -9.45 3.09 7.36
N VAL A 99 -8.48 2.18 7.53
CA VAL A 99 -8.14 1.64 8.86
C VAL A 99 -7.74 2.76 9.81
N HIS A 100 -6.88 3.69 9.38
CA HIS A 100 -6.47 4.83 10.21
C HIS A 100 -7.61 5.81 10.52
N VAL A 101 -8.56 6.00 9.60
CA VAL A 101 -9.80 6.75 9.90
C VAL A 101 -10.58 6.07 11.03
N ASN A 102 -10.72 4.74 10.99
CA ASN A 102 -11.44 4.00 12.02
C ASN A 102 -10.75 4.05 13.39
N LEU A 103 -9.41 4.00 13.42
CA LEU A 103 -8.64 3.93 14.67
C LEU A 103 -8.32 5.32 15.26
N PHE A 104 -8.05 6.31 14.41
CA PHE A 104 -7.50 7.61 14.83
C PHE A 104 -8.36 8.82 14.41
N GLY A 105 -9.39 8.59 13.59
CA GLY A 105 -10.40 9.60 13.27
C GLY A 105 -10.03 10.58 12.15
N GLY A 106 -10.60 11.78 12.25
CA GLY A 106 -10.76 12.74 11.14
C GLY A 106 -9.50 13.17 10.41
N GLY A 107 -8.32 13.10 11.04
CA GLY A 107 -7.05 13.50 10.42
C GLY A 107 -6.74 12.76 9.11
N TYR A 108 -7.22 11.53 8.98
CA TYR A 108 -6.99 10.67 7.82
C TYR A 108 -8.06 10.78 6.73
N VAL A 109 -9.21 11.41 7.02
CA VAL A 109 -10.32 11.54 6.06
C VAL A 109 -9.85 12.30 4.82
N SER A 110 -9.11 13.40 5.00
CA SER A 110 -8.58 14.18 3.87
C SER A 110 -7.60 13.37 3.00
N SER A 111 -6.87 12.43 3.59
CA SER A 111 -5.97 11.53 2.87
C SER A 111 -6.76 10.51 2.04
N VAL A 112 -7.84 9.95 2.60
CA VAL A 112 -8.78 9.10 1.84
C VAL A 112 -9.38 9.87 0.67
N GLU A 113 -9.79 11.12 0.87
CA GLU A 113 -10.35 11.95 -0.21
C GLU A 113 -9.34 12.22 -1.31
N ARG A 114 -8.09 12.51 -0.98
CA ARG A 114 -7.02 12.72 -1.98
C ARG A 114 -6.71 11.43 -2.75
N ALA A 115 -6.61 10.30 -2.07
CA ALA A 115 -6.37 9.00 -2.71
C ALA A 115 -7.54 8.64 -3.64
N LEU A 116 -8.77 8.85 -3.21
CA LEU A 116 -9.96 8.59 -4.02
C LEU A 116 -10.03 9.51 -5.24
N ALA A 117 -9.76 10.82 -5.08
CA ALA A 117 -9.77 11.77 -6.19
C ALA A 117 -8.66 11.53 -7.23
N ALA A 118 -7.58 10.85 -6.85
CA ALA A 118 -6.54 10.43 -7.81
C ALA A 118 -7.01 9.27 -8.70
N LEU A 119 -8.10 8.59 -8.35
CA LEU A 119 -8.64 7.45 -9.07
C LEU A 119 -9.91 7.82 -9.88
N VAL A 120 -10.71 8.78 -9.41
CA VAL A 120 -12.06 9.08 -9.96
C VAL A 120 -12.55 10.53 -9.79
#